data_AF-A0A660NCY5-F1
#
_entry.id   AF-A0A660NCY5-F1
#
_cell.length_a   1.000
_cell.length_b   1.000
_cell.length_c   1.000
_cell.angle_alpha   90.00
_cell.angle_beta   90.00
_cell.angle_gamma   90.00
#
_symmetry.space_group_name_H-M   'P 1'
#
loop_
_entity.id
_entity.type
_entity.pdbx_description
1 polymer ?
#
loop_
_entity_poly.entity_id
_entity_poly.type
_entity_poly.pdbx_seq_one_letter_code
_entity_poly.pdbx_strand_id
1 'polypeptide(L)' 'VSKEGKINVRKVMDLRKLEIDDPKWKRAMQAIADSLHTQATREYIRYYQRNEETGKYEQVVLDFAGV' A
#
# COMPACT_ATOMS: atom_id res chain seq x y z
N VAL A 1 19.72 11.37 -5.14
CA VAL A 1 19.32 10.86 -6.46
C VAL A 1 19.62 9.38 -6.46
N SER A 2 18.66 8.50 -6.76
CA SER A 2 18.88 7.04 -6.71
C SER A 2 18.44 6.40 -8.03
N LYS A 3 19.43 5.83 -8.73
CA LYS A 3 19.41 4.74 -9.71
C LYS A 3 18.32 4.79 -10.80
N GLU A 4 18.81 4.99 -12.02
CA GLU A 4 18.19 4.88 -13.34
C GLU A 4 16.82 4.18 -13.34
N GLY A 5 15.77 4.94 -13.65
CA GLY A 5 14.44 4.41 -13.97
C GLY A 5 13.48 4.17 -12.81
N LYS A 6 13.90 4.24 -11.54
CA LYS A 6 12.99 4.04 -10.39
C LYS A 6 12.55 5.38 -9.80
N ILE A 7 11.35 5.83 -10.17
CA ILE A 7 10.70 6.98 -9.55
C ILE A 7 10.40 6.65 -8.08
N ASN A 8 10.79 7.54 -7.17
CA ASN A 8 10.48 7.40 -5.76
C ASN A 8 9.01 7.79 -5.51
N VAL A 9 8.13 6.79 -5.40
CA VAL A 9 6.68 6.98 -5.19
C VAL A 9 6.39 7.87 -3.98
N ARG A 10 7.15 7.72 -2.89
CA ARG A 10 6.96 8.52 -1.67
C ARG A 10 7.17 10.01 -1.94
N LYS A 11 8.24 10.36 -2.66
CA LYS A 11 8.51 11.76 -3.04
C LYS A 11 7.42 12.32 -3.95
N VAL A 12 6.89 11.52 -4.87
CA VAL A 12 5.79 11.93 -5.74
C VAL A 12 4.50 12.18 -4.93
N MET A 13 4.20 11.31 -3.97
CA MET A 13 3.07 11.50 -3.06
C MET A 13 3.21 12.71 -2.15
N ASP A 14 4.44 13.02 -1.71
CA ASP A 14 4.70 14.22 -0.92
C ASP A 14 4.53 15.51 -1.74
N LEU A 15 4.91 15.51 -3.03
CA LEU A 15 4.65 16.64 -3.93
C LEU A 15 3.15 16.91 -4.10
N ARG A 16 2.32 15.87 -4.19
CA ARG A 16 0.86 16.00 -4.35
C ARG A 16 0.18 16.71 -3.17
N LYS A 17 0.80 16.75 -1.99
CA LYS A 17 0.25 17.44 -0.80
C LYS A 17 0.36 18.96 -0.88
N LEU A 18 1.15 19.50 -1.81
CA LEU A 18 1.33 20.94 -1.96
C LEU A 18 0.11 21.55 -2.65
N GLU A 19 -0.52 22.51 -1.99
CA GLU A 19 -1.61 23.31 -2.57
C GLU A 19 -1.05 24.41 -3.47
N ILE A 20 -0.89 24.09 -4.75
CA ILE A 20 -0.41 25.02 -5.77
C ILE A 20 -1.56 25.23 -6.77
N ASP A 21 -1.99 26.48 -6.95
CA ASP A 21 -3.14 26.84 -7.77
C ASP A 21 -2.83 26.96 -9.28
N ASP A 22 -1.64 26.53 -9.70
CA ASP A 22 -1.22 26.61 -11.10
C ASP A 22 -1.94 25.55 -11.98
N PRO A 23 -2.52 25.94 -13.13
CA PRO A 23 -3.23 25.02 -14.02
C PRO A 23 -2.37 23.91 -14.63
N LYS A 24 -1.06 24.13 -14.83
CA LYS A 24 -0.12 23.11 -15.31
C LYS A 24 0.21 22.14 -14.18
N TRP A 25 0.37 22.64 -12.95
CA TRP A 25 0.54 21.81 -11.75
C TRP A 25 -0.63 20.86 -11.54
N LYS A 26 -1.87 21.37 -11.58
CA LYS A 26 -3.09 20.55 -11.43
C LYS A 26 -3.17 19.45 -12.49
N ARG A 27 -2.87 19.77 -13.75
CA ARG A 27 -2.81 18.78 -14.85
C ARG A 27 -1.74 17.71 -14.61
N ALA A 28 -0.57 18.09 -14.12
CA ALA A 28 0.49 17.13 -13.80
C ALA A 28 0.09 16.20 -12.65
N MET A 29 -0.52 16.72 -11.59
CA MET A 29 -1.01 15.91 -10.47
C MET A 29 -2.12 14.95 -10.89
N GLN A 30 -3.01 15.37 -11.80
CA GLN A 30 -4.03 14.51 -12.38
C GLN A 30 -3.40 13.36 -13.19
N ALA A 31 -2.46 13.65 -14.09
CA ALA A 31 -1.80 12.62 -14.90
C ALA A 31 -1.05 11.57 -14.04
N ILE A 32 -0.46 11.99 -12.93
CA ILE A 32 0.16 11.10 -11.95
C ILE A 32 -0.89 10.20 -11.28
N ALA A 33 -2.04 10.77 -10.90
CA ALA A 33 -3.14 10.01 -10.32
C ALA A 33 -3.68 8.95 -11.30
N ASP A 34 -3.83 9.32 -12.57
CA ASP A 34 -4.31 8.42 -13.62
C ASP A 34 -3.34 7.27 -13.90
N SER A 35 -2.04 7.49 -13.66
CA SER A 35 -0.99 6.48 -13.86
C SER A 35 -0.79 5.52 -12.66
N LEU A 36 -1.47 5.77 -11.54
CA LEU A 36 -1.38 4.91 -10.36
C LEU A 36 -2.30 3.70 -10.52
N HIS A 37 -1.70 2.53 -10.70
CA HIS A 37 -2.41 1.26 -10.83
C HIS A 37 -1.99 0.27 -9.75
N THR A 38 -2.97 -0.39 -9.12
CA THR A 38 -2.71 -1.50 -8.20
C THR A 38 -2.26 -2.71 -9.01
N GLN A 39 -0.97 -3.08 -8.89
CA GLN A 39 -0.41 -4.20 -9.65
C GLN A 39 -0.86 -5.58 -9.14
N ALA A 40 -1.15 -5.69 -7.84
CA ALA A 40 -1.66 -6.91 -7.22
C ALA A 40 -2.44 -6.58 -5.95
N THR A 41 -3.49 -7.34 -5.69
CA THR A 41 -4.14 -7.41 -4.38
C THR A 41 -3.85 -8.78 -3.78
N ARG A 42 -3.73 -8.87 -2.45
CA ARG A 42 -3.54 -10.15 -1.77
C ARG A 42 -4.64 -10.29 -0.72
N GLU A 43 -5.33 -11.42 -0.75
CA GLU A 43 -6.34 -11.74 0.26
C GLU A 43 -5.68 -11.95 1.62
N TYR A 44 -6.28 -11.36 2.65
CA TYR A 44 -5.78 -11.46 4.02
C TYR A 44 -6.65 -12.47 4.77
N ILE A 45 -6.09 -13.67 4.99
CA ILE A 45 -6.77 -14.78 5.67
C ILE A 45 -6.30 -14.87 7.12
N ARG A 46 -7.25 -14.96 8.06
CA ARG A 46 -6.98 -15.26 9.48
C ARG A 46 -7.66 -16.56 9.86
N TYR A 47 -6.93 -17.45 10.53
CA TYR A 47 -7.48 -18.64 11.16
C TYR A 47 -7.56 -18.45 12.66
N TYR A 48 -8.59 -19.02 13.26
CA TYR A 48 -8.78 -19.03 14.70
C TYR A 48 -9.06 -20.45 15.16
N GLN A 49 -8.46 -20.84 16.27
CA GLN A 49 -8.70 -22.12 16.93
C GLN A 49 -9.38 -21.86 18.27
N ARG A 50 -10.37 -22.68 18.63
CA ARG A 50 -10.98 -22.62 19.96
C ARG A 50 -10.04 -23.28 20.97
N ASN A 51 -9.61 -22.53 21.96
CA ASN A 51 -8.90 -23.07 23.12
C ASN A 51 -9.92 -23.83 23.99
N GLU A 52 -9.69 -25.13 24.21
CA GLU A 52 -10.62 -26.00 24.93
C GLU A 52 -10.71 -25.66 26.43
N GLU A 53 -9.64 -25.13 27.02
CA GLU A 53 -9.56 -24.79 28.44
C GLU A 53 -10.21 -23.43 28.73
N THR A 54 -10.01 -22.44 27.85
CA THR A 54 -10.53 -21.08 28.06
C THR A 54 -11.81 -20.79 27.29
N GLY A 55 -12.17 -21.65 26.34
CA GLY A 55 -13.32 -21.49 25.45
C GLY A 55 -13.20 -20.36 24.42
N LYS A 56 -12.08 -19.62 24.42
CA LYS A 56 -11.84 -18.46 23.54
C LYS A 56 -11.26 -18.90 22.20
N TYR A 57 -11.54 -18.12 21.17
CA TYR A 57 -10.88 -18.26 19.87
C TYR A 57 -9.54 -17.52 19.89
N GLU A 58 -8.47 -18.26 19.69
CA GLU A 58 -7.11 -17.73 19.59
C GLU A 58 -6.66 -17.71 18.13
N GLN A 59 -6.00 -16.62 17.72
CA GLN A 59 -5.56 -16.48 16.34
C GLN A 59 -4.37 -17.40 16.06
N VAL A 60 -4.46 -18.22 15.02
CA VAL A 60 -3.33 -18.99 14.52
C VAL A 60 -2.47 -18.08 13.66
N VAL A 61 -1.25 -17.79 14.13
CA VAL A 61 -0.27 -17.01 13.37
C VAL A 61 0.30 -17.90 12.27
N LEU A 62 -0.09 -17.63 11.03
CA LEU A 62 0.49 -18.29 9.86
C LEU A 62 1.74 -17.53 9.41
N ASP A 63 2.87 -18.24 9.37
CA ASP A 63 4.07 -17.75 8.70
C ASP A 63 4.00 -18.09 7.21
N PHE A 64 3.63 -17.10 6.40
CA PHE A 64 3.56 -17.22 4.95
C PHE A 64 4.91 -16.98 4.26
N ALA A 65 5.96 -16.60 4.99
CA ALA A 65 7.27 -16.22 4.44
C ALA A 65 8.33 -17.33 4.55
N GLY A 66 8.01 -18.45 5.20
CA GLY A 66 8.92 -19.58 5.42
C GLY A 66 8.92 -20.68 4.34
N VAL A 67 8.29 -20.46 3.17
CA VAL A 67 8.21 -21.44 2.07
C VAL A 67 8.62 -20.81 0.75
#